data_AF-A0A2I0QIH1-F1
#
_entry.id   AF-A0A2I0QIH1-F1
#
_cell.length_a   1.000
_cell.length_b   1.000
_cell.length_c   1.000
_cell.angle_alpha   90.00
_cell.angle_beta   90.00
_cell.angle_gamma   90.00
#
_symmetry.space_group_name_H-M   'P 1'
#
loop_
_entity.id
_entity.type
_entity.pdbx_description
1 polymer ?
#
loop_
_entity_poly.entity_id
_entity_poly.type
_entity_poly.pdbx_seq_one_letter_code
_entity_poly.pdbx_strand_id
1 'polypeptide(L)'
;DKVLDDIENISKDVMYYVKKEYSKMLKKIEAAVIEYMKNYPGGIHIVIGELENKIKEVNGFDEKRKTEINNANETLKTMESKLSDADTDKRNLENKISQLEWERLQGKQEKDTLNEKINDIESEKNRLLKSYSEIESRWDERYKELEKIRNELNTEQDTLNSLKENYKQDLKEENQRKIEEELKKIEEMKSALTKKEYDLQTEKELMKNEGAKINEKIETLKKLEEGIVERYVMSGDAKIYELNYIGRFNEKMYSFPLNIYDPIDKKEHTVNSWNKHEKFTQEMEIYEKFKTKMSYNEIFNTIPLGTTSVYKITKKKFVFFGEEKTKIVIEAATLNHWNNYCEIGFDTNPATLSELTSVLMSRIDRAELGNYFHVIGISSPTGWSKKVLEYVESDEFHKNFTDRHVSICLIDPETGEIFYNRTDKRLAQFEEFFKPEFDSEKVEKCKKVIKEDLIIDEFVTVNEIAEKNADKNFDKRIVKKAMYELEKEGVGNIKFVEGVGFGFKKKG
;
A
#
# COMPACT_ATOMS: atom_id res chain seq x y z
N ASP A 1 -58.96 37.53 49.30
CA ASP A 1 -58.88 38.56 50.35
C ASP A 1 -57.63 39.44 50.37
N LYS A 2 -57.04 39.82 49.22
CA LYS A 2 -56.01 40.89 49.17
C LYS A 2 -56.03 41.70 47.85
N VAL A 3 -57.21 41.94 47.29
CA VAL A 3 -57.39 42.77 46.07
C VAL A 3 -58.47 43.85 46.26
N LEU A 4 -58.89 44.11 47.51
CA LEU A 4 -59.95 45.08 47.82
C LEU A 4 -59.53 46.21 48.78
N ASP A 5 -58.25 46.28 49.17
CA ASP A 5 -57.79 47.28 50.15
C ASP A 5 -57.27 48.59 49.53
N ASP A 6 -57.32 48.74 48.19
CA ASP A 6 -56.85 49.96 47.50
C ASP A 6 -57.92 50.57 46.59
N ILE A 7 -59.12 50.81 47.12
CA ILE A 7 -60.12 51.61 46.39
C ILE A 7 -60.90 52.54 47.34
N GLU A 8 -60.31 53.66 47.68
CA GLU A 8 -60.92 54.72 48.50
C GLU A 8 -61.94 55.61 47.74
N ASN A 9 -62.44 55.21 46.55
CA ASN A 9 -63.39 56.05 45.82
C ASN A 9 -64.43 55.33 44.93
N ILE A 10 -64.89 54.13 45.34
CA ILE A 10 -66.08 53.51 44.74
C ILE A 10 -67.28 53.70 45.67
N SER A 11 -68.34 54.34 45.16
CA SER A 11 -69.63 54.53 45.85
C SER A 11 -70.13 53.21 46.46
N LYS A 12 -70.59 53.26 47.73
CA LYS A 12 -71.16 52.11 48.47
C LYS A 12 -72.25 51.37 47.68
N ASP A 13 -72.96 52.07 46.79
CA ASP A 13 -74.01 51.50 45.94
C ASP A 13 -73.46 50.60 44.83
N VAL A 14 -72.28 50.92 44.29
CA VAL A 14 -71.58 50.10 43.29
C VAL A 14 -70.99 48.86 43.94
N MET A 15 -70.40 48.98 45.12
CA MET A 15 -69.93 47.81 45.88
C MET A 15 -71.09 46.87 46.26
N TYR A 16 -72.25 47.40 46.64
CA TYR A 16 -73.43 46.58 46.93
C TYR A 16 -73.93 45.83 45.69
N TYR A 17 -73.99 46.51 44.53
CA TYR A 17 -74.43 45.88 43.27
C TYR A 17 -73.44 44.84 42.74
N VAL A 18 -72.13 45.14 42.79
CA VAL A 18 -71.06 44.20 42.43
C VAL A 18 -71.12 42.99 43.35
N LYS A 19 -71.23 43.17 44.67
CA LYS A 19 -71.30 42.07 45.64
C LYS A 19 -72.57 41.20 45.44
N LYS A 20 -73.69 41.82 45.06
CA LYS A 20 -74.95 41.13 44.76
C LYS A 20 -74.89 40.31 43.45
N GLU A 21 -74.31 40.86 42.38
CA GLU A 21 -74.14 40.14 41.12
C GLU A 21 -73.04 39.08 41.18
N TYR A 22 -71.93 39.36 41.89
CA TYR A 22 -70.88 38.37 42.14
C TYR A 22 -71.42 37.19 42.98
N SER A 23 -72.27 37.46 43.98
CA SER A 23 -72.93 36.40 44.77
C SER A 23 -73.92 35.57 43.94
N LYS A 24 -74.65 36.17 43.01
CA LYS A 24 -75.50 35.42 42.05
C LYS A 24 -74.67 34.58 41.09
N MET A 25 -73.54 35.10 40.61
CA MET A 25 -72.64 34.38 39.71
C MET A 25 -71.95 33.22 40.43
N LEU A 26 -71.51 33.42 41.68
CA LEU A 26 -70.99 32.37 42.56
C LEU A 26 -72.04 31.27 42.79
N LYS A 27 -73.31 31.62 43.06
CA LYS A 27 -74.37 30.61 43.21
C LYS A 27 -74.64 29.82 41.93
N LYS A 28 -74.48 30.43 40.75
CA LYS A 28 -74.60 29.73 39.45
C LYS A 28 -73.41 28.82 39.17
N ILE A 29 -72.20 29.27 39.50
CA ILE A 29 -70.96 28.47 39.38
C ILE A 29 -71.00 27.30 40.37
N GLU A 30 -71.43 27.54 41.61
CA GLU A 30 -71.58 26.51 42.65
C GLU A 30 -72.64 25.48 42.25
N ALA A 31 -73.78 25.90 41.68
CA ALA A 31 -74.78 24.98 41.13
C ALA A 31 -74.23 24.16 39.94
N ALA A 32 -73.49 24.79 39.02
CA ALA A 32 -72.89 24.11 37.86
C ALA A 32 -71.77 23.14 38.27
N VAL A 33 -70.97 23.48 39.29
CA VAL A 33 -69.92 22.63 39.85
C VAL A 33 -70.53 21.45 40.62
N ILE A 34 -71.61 21.67 41.38
CA ILE A 34 -72.35 20.60 42.06
C ILE A 34 -73.02 19.66 41.05
N GLU A 35 -73.56 20.19 39.95
CA GLU A 35 -74.16 19.41 38.86
C GLU A 35 -73.11 18.62 38.07
N TYR A 36 -71.93 19.20 37.81
CA TYR A 36 -70.78 18.52 37.22
C TYR A 36 -70.21 17.41 38.13
N MET A 37 -70.08 17.68 39.43
CA MET A 37 -69.62 16.70 40.43
C MET A 37 -70.63 15.57 40.68
N LYS A 38 -71.94 15.83 40.54
CA LYS A 38 -72.98 14.78 40.57
C LYS A 38 -72.98 13.90 39.33
N ASN A 39 -72.69 14.45 38.16
CA ASN A 39 -72.70 13.72 36.90
C ASN A 39 -71.36 12.99 36.61
N TYR A 40 -70.26 13.38 37.26
CA TYR A 40 -68.93 12.76 37.08
C TYR A 40 -68.14 12.63 38.40
N PRO A 41 -68.50 11.72 39.32
CA PRO A 41 -67.90 11.62 40.66
C PRO A 41 -66.46 11.02 40.72
N GLY A 42 -65.64 11.20 39.67
CA GLY A 42 -64.27 10.66 39.61
C GLY A 42 -63.34 11.24 38.52
N GLY A 43 -63.81 12.15 37.67
CA GLY A 43 -63.08 12.55 36.46
C GLY A 43 -61.73 13.25 36.69
N ILE A 44 -61.59 14.03 37.76
CA ILE A 44 -60.34 14.79 38.03
C ILE A 44 -59.25 13.91 38.64
N HIS A 45 -59.60 12.91 39.46
CA HIS A 45 -58.61 11.97 40.00
C HIS A 45 -58.16 10.92 38.98
N ILE A 46 -59.02 10.53 38.04
CA ILE A 46 -58.66 9.59 36.98
C ILE A 46 -57.65 10.24 36.00
N VAL A 47 -57.88 11.49 35.58
CA VAL A 47 -57.00 12.17 34.60
C VAL A 47 -55.63 12.55 35.20
N ILE A 48 -55.58 12.94 36.48
CA ILE A 48 -54.30 13.22 37.17
C ILE A 48 -53.53 11.91 37.46
N GLY A 49 -54.22 10.85 37.87
CA GLY A 49 -53.60 9.54 38.08
C GLY A 49 -53.06 8.90 36.80
N GLU A 50 -53.73 9.08 35.66
CA GLU A 50 -53.25 8.64 34.36
C GLU A 50 -52.05 9.46 33.86
N LEU A 51 -52.01 10.77 34.14
CA LEU A 51 -50.87 11.64 33.83
C LEU A 51 -49.66 11.37 34.71
N GLU A 52 -49.84 11.15 36.01
CA GLU A 52 -48.75 10.82 36.93
C GLU A 52 -48.16 9.42 36.64
N ASN A 53 -48.99 8.44 36.26
CA ASN A 53 -48.50 7.12 35.86
C ASN A 53 -47.74 7.17 34.52
N LYS A 54 -48.22 7.93 33.52
CA LYS A 54 -47.52 8.06 32.23
C LYS A 54 -46.25 8.91 32.31
N ILE A 55 -46.21 9.95 33.15
CA ILE A 55 -44.98 10.72 33.42
C ILE A 55 -43.96 9.87 34.21
N LYS A 56 -44.42 8.99 35.11
CA LYS A 56 -43.55 8.00 35.77
C LYS A 56 -43.01 6.95 34.80
N GLU A 57 -43.80 6.51 33.81
CA GLU A 57 -43.30 5.65 32.73
C GLU A 57 -42.20 6.37 31.92
N VAL A 58 -42.46 7.60 31.45
CA VAL A 58 -41.49 8.39 30.65
C VAL A 58 -40.19 8.69 31.42
N ASN A 59 -40.27 9.05 32.71
CA ASN A 59 -39.06 9.23 33.53
C ASN A 59 -38.32 7.91 33.82
N GLY A 60 -39.05 6.80 33.93
CA GLY A 60 -38.47 5.46 34.02
C GLY A 60 -37.71 5.06 32.75
N PHE A 61 -38.17 5.50 31.58
CA PHE A 61 -37.46 5.33 30.31
C PHE A 61 -36.20 6.19 30.23
N ASP A 62 -36.18 7.41 30.78
CA ASP A 62 -34.99 8.27 30.79
C ASP A 62 -33.82 7.69 31.61
N GLU A 63 -34.10 7.10 32.78
CA GLU A 63 -33.08 6.39 33.55
C GLU A 63 -32.59 5.13 32.84
N LYS A 64 -33.51 4.37 32.23
CA LYS A 64 -33.16 3.16 31.47
C LYS A 64 -32.28 3.52 30.26
N ARG A 65 -32.61 4.57 29.53
CA ARG A 65 -31.84 5.10 28.38
C ARG A 65 -30.46 5.60 28.79
N LYS A 66 -30.35 6.37 29.88
CA LYS A 66 -29.04 6.80 30.41
C LYS A 66 -28.16 5.62 30.79
N THR A 67 -28.76 4.59 31.40
CA THR A 67 -28.05 3.38 31.81
C THR A 67 -27.53 2.61 30.60
N GLU A 68 -28.35 2.45 29.55
CA GLU A 68 -27.93 1.76 28.32
C GLU A 68 -26.86 2.52 27.53
N ILE A 69 -26.93 3.86 27.49
CA ILE A 69 -25.90 4.71 26.88
C ILE A 69 -24.58 4.65 27.67
N ASN A 70 -24.65 4.69 29.00
CA ASN A 70 -23.45 4.57 29.83
C ASN A 70 -22.81 3.19 29.67
N ASN A 71 -23.60 2.12 29.67
CA ASN A 71 -23.10 0.76 29.40
C ASN A 71 -22.49 0.65 27.99
N ALA A 72 -23.08 1.33 26.99
CA ALA A 72 -22.50 1.43 25.65
C ALA A 72 -21.11 2.05 25.67
N ASN A 73 -20.99 3.19 26.35
CA ASN A 73 -19.76 3.96 26.39
C ASN A 73 -18.65 3.23 27.16
N GLU A 74 -18.97 2.56 28.27
CA GLU A 74 -17.99 1.75 29.01
C GLU A 74 -17.49 0.54 28.19
N THR A 75 -18.40 -0.13 27.49
CA THR A 75 -18.05 -1.28 26.64
C THR A 75 -17.15 -0.84 25.48
N LEU A 76 -17.44 0.30 24.87
CA LEU A 76 -16.62 0.86 23.80
C LEU A 76 -15.25 1.29 24.26
N LYS A 77 -15.17 1.95 25.42
CA LYS A 77 -13.88 2.27 26.02
C LYS A 77 -13.04 1.03 26.27
N THR A 78 -13.69 -0.08 26.63
CA THR A 78 -13.02 -1.38 26.79
C THR A 78 -12.59 -1.97 25.43
N MET A 79 -13.40 -1.81 24.38
CA MET A 79 -13.04 -2.23 23.02
C MET A 79 -11.89 -1.40 22.44
N GLU A 80 -11.93 -0.08 22.58
CA GLU A 80 -10.86 0.85 22.19
C GLU A 80 -9.53 0.48 22.87
N SER A 81 -9.56 0.14 24.16
CA SER A 81 -8.38 -0.34 24.88
C SER A 81 -7.84 -1.65 24.29
N LYS A 82 -8.71 -2.63 24.05
CA LYS A 82 -8.29 -3.92 23.46
C LYS A 82 -7.76 -3.76 22.04
N LEU A 83 -8.31 -2.82 21.30
CA LEU A 83 -7.87 -2.52 19.94
C LEU A 83 -6.50 -1.84 19.95
N SER A 84 -6.28 -0.91 20.88
CA SER A 84 -4.95 -0.34 21.13
C SER A 84 -3.92 -1.39 21.54
N ASP A 85 -4.30 -2.37 22.35
CA ASP A 85 -3.42 -3.48 22.72
C ASP A 85 -3.09 -4.34 21.50
N ALA A 86 -4.09 -4.67 20.68
CA ALA A 86 -3.91 -5.45 19.46
C ALA A 86 -3.08 -4.71 18.39
N ASP A 87 -3.19 -3.38 18.30
CA ASP A 87 -2.33 -2.52 17.47
C ASP A 87 -0.88 -2.55 17.94
N THR A 88 -0.67 -2.61 19.25
CA THR A 88 0.67 -2.71 19.84
C THR A 88 1.28 -4.08 19.51
N ASP A 89 0.51 -5.15 19.67
CA ASP A 89 0.91 -6.51 19.31
C ASP A 89 1.23 -6.63 17.81
N LYS A 90 0.42 -6.00 16.96
CA LYS A 90 0.67 -5.91 15.52
C LYS A 90 2.01 -5.24 15.22
N ARG A 91 2.28 -4.05 15.80
CA ARG A 91 3.56 -3.35 15.58
C ARG A 91 4.75 -4.19 16.02
N ASN A 92 4.61 -4.93 17.12
CA ASN A 92 5.64 -5.85 17.59
C ASN A 92 5.86 -7.00 16.60
N LEU A 93 4.78 -7.58 16.07
CA LEU A 93 4.84 -8.63 15.05
C LEU A 93 5.49 -8.12 13.76
N GLU A 94 5.10 -6.94 13.28
CA GLU A 94 5.69 -6.29 12.10
C GLU A 94 7.20 -6.04 12.30
N ASN A 95 7.60 -5.53 13.46
CA ASN A 95 9.01 -5.33 13.79
C ASN A 95 9.80 -6.65 13.80
N LYS A 96 9.23 -7.73 14.37
CA LYS A 96 9.85 -9.05 14.35
C LYS A 96 9.97 -9.60 12.93
N ILE A 97 8.94 -9.46 12.11
CA ILE A 97 8.96 -9.86 10.70
C ILE A 97 10.06 -9.09 9.98
N SER A 98 10.11 -7.76 10.11
CA SER A 98 11.15 -6.93 9.48
C SER A 98 12.56 -7.25 9.98
N GLN A 99 12.71 -7.60 11.26
CA GLN A 99 13.99 -8.06 11.80
C GLN A 99 14.41 -9.39 11.16
N LEU A 100 13.49 -10.35 11.05
CA LEU A 100 13.75 -11.65 10.42
C LEU A 100 14.09 -11.51 8.93
N GLU A 101 13.39 -10.62 8.23
CA GLU A 101 13.69 -10.23 6.84
C GLU A 101 15.12 -9.67 6.74
N TRP A 102 15.52 -8.76 7.63
CA TRP A 102 16.86 -8.18 7.64
C TRP A 102 17.96 -9.19 8.00
N GLU A 103 17.73 -10.05 8.99
CA GLU A 103 18.68 -11.10 9.38
C GLU A 103 18.90 -12.12 8.26
N ARG A 104 17.84 -12.41 7.48
CA ARG A 104 17.93 -13.25 6.29
C ARG A 104 18.72 -12.58 5.17
N LEU A 105 18.51 -11.29 4.91
CA LEU A 105 19.29 -10.51 3.94
C LEU A 105 20.80 -10.56 4.23
N GLN A 106 21.18 -10.68 5.50
CA GLN A 106 22.57 -10.77 5.91
C GLN A 106 23.17 -12.18 5.80
N GLY A 107 22.37 -13.20 5.45
CA GLY A 107 22.82 -14.60 5.36
C GLY A 107 23.34 -15.17 6.69
N LYS A 108 22.91 -14.61 7.83
CA LYS A 108 23.54 -14.84 9.15
C LYS A 108 22.96 -16.01 9.97
N GLN A 109 21.98 -16.75 9.46
CA GLN A 109 21.22 -17.71 10.26
C GLN A 109 21.13 -19.08 9.57
N GLU A 110 21.30 -20.14 10.35
CA GLU A 110 21.05 -21.52 9.93
C GLU A 110 19.54 -21.78 9.82
N LYS A 111 19.15 -22.71 8.93
CA LYS A 111 17.75 -23.00 8.60
C LYS A 111 16.88 -23.32 9.83
N ASP A 112 17.43 -24.08 10.78
CA ASP A 112 16.69 -24.51 11.98
C ASP A 112 16.36 -23.34 12.91
N THR A 113 17.27 -22.37 13.05
CA THR A 113 17.03 -21.11 13.79
C THR A 113 15.97 -20.22 13.14
N LEU A 114 15.89 -20.21 11.81
CA LEU A 114 14.82 -19.49 11.09
C LEU A 114 13.46 -20.14 11.37
N ASN A 115 13.40 -21.48 11.38
CA ASN A 115 12.14 -22.21 11.60
C ASN A 115 11.59 -22.01 13.01
N GLU A 116 12.45 -21.96 14.03
CA GLU A 116 12.02 -21.62 15.39
C GLU A 116 11.41 -20.21 15.48
N LYS A 117 12.03 -19.22 14.82
CA LYS A 117 11.51 -17.84 14.80
C LYS A 117 10.23 -17.71 13.98
N ILE A 118 10.10 -18.43 12.86
CA ILE A 118 8.86 -18.49 12.07
C ILE A 118 7.72 -19.09 12.92
N ASN A 119 8.00 -20.15 13.67
CA ASN A 119 7.02 -20.76 14.60
C ASN A 119 6.63 -19.80 15.74
N ASP A 120 7.57 -19.03 16.28
CA ASP A 120 7.28 -17.97 17.28
C ASP A 120 6.32 -16.92 16.69
N ILE A 121 6.64 -16.40 15.51
CA ILE A 121 5.79 -15.43 14.78
C ILE A 121 4.41 -16.04 14.49
N GLU A 122 4.32 -17.32 14.11
CA GLU A 122 3.04 -17.98 13.87
C GLU A 122 2.21 -18.11 15.16
N SER A 123 2.85 -18.39 16.29
CA SER A 123 2.18 -18.42 17.58
C SER A 123 1.60 -17.06 17.96
N GLU A 124 2.35 -15.97 17.70
CA GLU A 124 1.92 -14.59 17.96
C GLU A 124 0.84 -14.14 16.98
N LYS A 125 0.96 -14.50 15.70
CA LYS A 125 -0.10 -14.31 14.69
C LYS A 125 -1.40 -14.99 15.12
N ASN A 126 -1.33 -16.24 15.56
CA ASN A 126 -2.52 -16.97 15.99
C ASN A 126 -3.16 -16.33 17.23
N ARG A 127 -2.36 -15.78 18.14
CA ARG A 127 -2.85 -14.96 19.27
C ARG A 127 -3.51 -13.68 18.79
N LEU A 128 -2.89 -12.96 17.86
CA LEU A 128 -3.41 -11.71 17.31
C LEU A 128 -4.72 -11.94 16.54
N LEU A 129 -4.77 -12.94 15.67
CA LEU A 129 -5.98 -13.32 14.93
C LEU A 129 -7.11 -13.77 15.86
N LYS A 130 -6.77 -14.48 16.94
CA LYS A 130 -7.75 -14.83 17.97
C LYS A 130 -8.27 -13.59 18.68
N SER A 131 -7.40 -12.64 19.04
CA SER A 131 -7.79 -11.35 19.62
C SER A 131 -8.72 -10.58 18.67
N TYR A 132 -8.38 -10.52 17.38
CA TYR A 132 -9.22 -9.91 16.35
C TYR A 132 -10.59 -10.59 16.23
N SER A 133 -10.65 -11.91 16.24
CA SER A 133 -11.93 -12.66 16.20
C SER A 133 -12.78 -12.43 17.46
N GLU A 134 -12.15 -12.31 18.63
CA GLU A 134 -12.85 -11.98 19.88
C GLU A 134 -13.40 -10.55 19.87
N ILE A 135 -12.65 -9.59 19.31
CA ILE A 135 -13.11 -8.20 19.12
C ILE A 135 -14.27 -8.18 18.11
N GLU A 136 -14.14 -8.88 16.98
CA GLU A 136 -15.18 -8.99 15.95
C GLU A 136 -16.49 -9.55 16.51
N SER A 137 -16.41 -10.63 17.28
CA SER A 137 -17.60 -11.25 17.90
C SER A 137 -18.30 -10.28 18.85
N ARG A 138 -17.54 -9.50 19.64
CA ARG A 138 -18.09 -8.48 20.53
C ARG A 138 -18.71 -7.31 19.78
N TRP A 139 -18.16 -6.94 18.63
CA TRP A 139 -18.78 -5.93 17.75
C TRP A 139 -20.08 -6.42 17.16
N ASP A 140 -20.15 -7.66 16.69
CA ASP A 140 -21.39 -8.24 16.15
C ASP A 140 -22.49 -8.33 17.21
N GLU A 141 -22.14 -8.70 18.45
CA GLU A 141 -23.05 -8.65 19.59
C GLU A 141 -23.54 -7.22 19.84
N ARG A 142 -22.62 -6.24 19.84
CA ARG A 142 -23.00 -4.86 20.12
C ARG A 142 -23.84 -4.24 19.02
N TYR A 143 -23.58 -4.56 17.76
CA TYR A 143 -24.39 -4.13 16.63
C TYR A 143 -25.84 -4.59 16.79
N LYS A 144 -26.07 -5.85 17.18
CA LYS A 144 -27.41 -6.38 17.46
C LYS A 144 -28.10 -5.64 18.61
N GLU A 145 -27.37 -5.28 19.66
CA GLU A 145 -27.93 -4.51 20.77
C GLU A 145 -28.28 -3.07 20.35
N LEU A 146 -27.43 -2.41 19.55
CA LEU A 146 -27.72 -1.08 19.03
C LEU A 146 -28.93 -1.09 18.08
N GLU A 147 -29.05 -2.10 17.23
CA GLU A 147 -30.21 -2.30 16.36
C GLU A 147 -31.50 -2.48 17.18
N LYS A 148 -31.43 -3.24 18.28
CA LYS A 148 -32.56 -3.39 19.21
C LYS A 148 -32.97 -2.06 19.83
N ILE A 149 -32.01 -1.29 20.36
CA ILE A 149 -32.26 0.04 20.94
C ILE A 149 -32.87 0.98 19.90
N ARG A 150 -32.37 0.96 18.67
CA ARG A 150 -32.88 1.76 17.56
C ARG A 150 -34.34 1.41 17.24
N ASN A 151 -34.69 0.13 17.26
CA ASN A 151 -36.07 -0.33 17.04
C ASN A 151 -37.01 0.08 18.19
N GLU A 152 -36.53 0.01 19.44
CA GLU A 152 -37.28 0.50 20.60
C GLU A 152 -37.53 2.03 20.49
N LEU A 153 -36.51 2.80 20.13
CA LEU A 153 -36.63 4.26 19.89
C LEU A 153 -37.56 4.60 18.73
N ASN A 154 -37.56 3.82 17.64
CA ASN A 154 -38.51 3.98 16.54
C ASN A 154 -39.95 3.80 17.02
N THR A 155 -40.20 2.73 17.78
CA THR A 155 -41.51 2.42 18.32
C THR A 155 -41.99 3.53 19.26
N GLU A 156 -41.09 4.03 20.12
CA GLU A 156 -41.38 5.14 21.03
C GLU A 156 -41.67 6.45 20.26
N GLN A 157 -40.90 6.76 19.22
CA GLN A 157 -41.14 7.91 18.35
C GLN A 157 -42.53 7.84 17.68
N ASP A 158 -42.96 6.66 17.22
CA ASP A 158 -44.27 6.47 16.61
C ASP A 158 -45.40 6.66 17.63
N THR A 159 -45.22 6.19 18.87
CA THR A 159 -46.20 6.43 19.95
C THR A 159 -46.29 7.90 20.34
N LEU A 160 -45.16 8.60 20.44
CA LEU A 160 -45.10 10.03 20.75
C LEU A 160 -45.71 10.88 19.62
N ASN A 161 -45.46 10.53 18.36
CA ASN A 161 -46.10 11.18 17.21
C ASN A 161 -47.62 10.99 17.21
N SER A 162 -48.10 9.79 17.55
CA SER A 162 -49.54 9.50 17.67
C SER A 162 -50.19 10.30 18.80
N LEU A 163 -49.51 10.40 19.96
CA LEU A 163 -49.95 11.22 21.09
C LEU A 163 -49.96 12.70 20.74
N LYS A 164 -48.94 13.18 20.02
CA LYS A 164 -48.85 14.57 19.56
C LYS A 164 -50.06 14.96 18.73
N GLU A 165 -50.46 14.13 17.77
CA GLU A 165 -51.63 14.41 16.93
C GLU A 165 -52.96 14.37 17.70
N ASN A 166 -53.09 13.49 18.70
CA ASN A 166 -54.26 13.49 19.59
C ASN A 166 -54.33 14.78 20.44
N TYR A 167 -53.22 15.25 21.01
CA TYR A 167 -53.21 16.48 21.82
C TYR A 167 -53.36 17.76 21.01
N LYS A 168 -53.00 17.72 19.73
CA LYS A 168 -53.23 18.80 18.75
C LYS A 168 -54.72 19.01 18.49
N GLN A 169 -55.52 17.93 18.55
CA GLN A 169 -56.99 18.02 18.51
C GLN A 169 -57.58 18.58 19.81
N ASP A 170 -56.93 18.34 20.96
CA ASP A 170 -57.39 18.77 22.30
C ASP A 170 -56.90 20.16 22.75
N LEU A 171 -56.16 20.91 21.92
CA LEU A 171 -55.61 22.26 22.22
C LEU A 171 -54.78 22.35 23.52
N LYS A 172 -53.94 21.34 23.83
CA LYS A 172 -53.08 21.32 25.02
C LYS A 172 -51.59 21.63 24.69
N GLU A 173 -51.27 22.91 24.50
CA GLU A 173 -49.95 23.40 24.06
C GLU A 173 -48.76 22.95 24.93
N GLU A 174 -48.92 22.87 26.25
CA GLU A 174 -47.82 22.49 27.17
C GLU A 174 -47.37 21.02 26.98
N ASN A 175 -48.32 20.13 26.70
CA ASN A 175 -48.02 18.72 26.42
C ASN A 175 -47.37 18.54 25.05
N GLN A 176 -47.76 19.36 24.07
CA GLN A 176 -47.15 19.35 22.75
C GLN A 176 -45.68 19.76 22.79
N ARG A 177 -45.34 20.79 23.59
CA ARG A 177 -43.94 21.21 23.81
C ARG A 177 -43.09 20.10 24.43
N LYS A 178 -43.58 19.43 25.48
CA LYS A 178 -42.86 18.33 26.13
C LYS A 178 -42.61 17.16 25.17
N ILE A 179 -43.59 16.82 24.32
CA ILE A 179 -43.42 15.77 23.30
C ILE A 179 -42.40 16.19 22.23
N GLU A 180 -42.38 17.46 21.81
CA GLU A 180 -41.40 17.97 20.84
C GLU A 180 -39.96 17.96 21.37
N GLU A 181 -39.77 18.28 22.65
CA GLU A 181 -38.46 18.20 23.31
C GLU A 181 -37.96 16.75 23.37
N GLU A 182 -38.83 15.78 23.68
CA GLU A 182 -38.48 14.36 23.69
C GLU A 182 -38.17 13.81 22.29
N LEU A 183 -38.96 14.17 21.28
CA LEU A 183 -38.67 13.81 19.88
C LEU A 183 -37.31 14.34 19.43
N LYS A 184 -36.94 15.55 19.83
CA LYS A 184 -35.62 16.12 19.53
C LYS A 184 -34.49 15.32 20.19
N LYS A 185 -34.64 14.92 21.46
CA LYS A 185 -33.65 14.07 22.14
C LYS A 185 -33.48 12.71 21.46
N ILE A 186 -34.59 12.08 21.04
CA ILE A 186 -34.56 10.80 20.31
C ILE A 186 -33.80 10.95 18.98
N GLU A 187 -34.03 12.05 18.26
CA GLU A 187 -33.36 12.32 16.99
C GLU A 187 -31.84 12.55 17.17
N GLU A 188 -31.45 13.31 18.20
CA GLU A 188 -30.04 13.50 18.56
C GLU A 188 -29.35 12.17 18.91
N MET A 189 -30.04 11.29 19.64
CA MET A 189 -29.54 9.95 19.97
C MET A 189 -29.40 9.05 18.73
N LYS A 190 -30.38 9.04 17.84
CA LYS A 190 -30.31 8.28 16.58
C LYS A 190 -29.13 8.73 15.71
N SER A 191 -28.90 10.03 15.62
CA SER A 191 -27.77 10.60 14.90
C SER A 191 -26.44 10.14 15.50
N ALA A 192 -26.31 10.19 16.84
CA ALA A 192 -25.11 9.73 17.54
C ALA A 192 -24.86 8.22 17.35
N LEU A 193 -25.92 7.39 17.40
CA LEU A 193 -25.84 5.96 17.14
C LEU A 193 -25.42 5.65 15.71
N THR A 194 -25.99 6.34 14.72
CA THR A 194 -25.67 6.14 13.30
C THR A 194 -24.20 6.46 13.02
N LYS A 195 -23.68 7.56 13.59
CA LYS A 195 -22.27 7.90 13.47
C LYS A 195 -21.37 6.81 14.05
N LYS A 196 -21.74 6.29 15.22
CA LYS A 196 -20.98 5.25 15.92
C LYS A 196 -20.99 3.91 15.18
N GLU A 197 -22.12 3.53 14.60
CA GLU A 197 -22.22 2.36 13.71
C GLU A 197 -21.26 2.49 12.51
N TYR A 198 -21.22 3.67 11.90
CA TYR A 198 -20.32 3.95 10.77
C TYR A 198 -18.83 3.87 11.14
N ASP A 199 -18.45 4.47 12.28
CA ASP A 199 -17.06 4.47 12.76
C ASP A 199 -16.59 3.02 13.04
N LEU A 200 -17.41 2.23 13.75
CA LEU A 200 -17.13 0.82 14.05
C LEU A 200 -17.04 -0.05 12.80
N GLN A 201 -17.91 0.16 11.82
CA GLN A 201 -17.90 -0.61 10.59
C GLN A 201 -16.63 -0.34 9.77
N THR A 202 -16.17 0.91 9.76
CA THR A 202 -14.93 1.31 9.09
C THR A 202 -13.71 0.66 9.76
N GLU A 203 -13.67 0.68 11.09
CA GLU A 203 -12.58 0.07 11.88
C GLU A 203 -12.52 -1.45 11.70
N LYS A 204 -13.68 -2.13 11.68
CA LYS A 204 -13.78 -3.57 11.42
C LYS A 204 -13.20 -3.96 10.06
N GLU A 205 -13.56 -3.22 9.00
CA GLU A 205 -13.04 -3.50 7.65
C GLU A 205 -11.53 -3.23 7.54
N LEU A 206 -11.02 -2.20 8.21
CA LEU A 206 -9.58 -1.93 8.27
C LEU A 206 -8.82 -3.10 8.93
N MET A 207 -9.25 -3.54 10.11
CA MET A 207 -8.62 -4.66 10.81
C MET A 207 -8.64 -5.96 10.01
N LYS A 208 -9.76 -6.27 9.36
CA LYS A 208 -9.89 -7.47 8.52
C LYS A 208 -8.91 -7.47 7.35
N ASN A 209 -8.75 -6.32 6.69
CA ASN A 209 -7.78 -6.15 5.61
C ASN A 209 -6.34 -6.31 6.11
N GLU A 210 -6.01 -5.78 7.28
CA GLU A 210 -4.68 -5.91 7.87
C GLU A 210 -4.36 -7.35 8.29
N GLY A 211 -5.31 -8.05 8.90
CA GLY A 211 -5.18 -9.48 9.22
C GLY A 211 -4.91 -10.33 7.98
N ALA A 212 -5.58 -10.02 6.86
CA ALA A 212 -5.35 -10.69 5.58
C ALA A 212 -3.92 -10.45 5.05
N LYS A 213 -3.42 -9.20 5.12
CA LYS A 213 -2.05 -8.86 4.70
C LYS A 213 -0.97 -9.58 5.52
N ILE A 214 -1.14 -9.64 6.84
CA ILE A 214 -0.21 -10.37 7.73
C ILE A 214 -0.22 -11.86 7.38
N ASN A 215 -1.40 -12.43 7.13
CA ASN A 215 -1.54 -13.83 6.75
C ASN A 215 -0.83 -14.12 5.42
N GLU A 216 -0.99 -13.26 4.42
CA GLU A 216 -0.33 -13.39 3.12
C GLU A 216 1.21 -13.31 3.21
N LYS A 217 1.74 -12.37 4.01
CA LYS A 217 3.18 -12.28 4.31
C LYS A 217 3.73 -13.60 4.85
N ILE A 218 3.09 -14.15 5.87
CA ILE A 218 3.55 -15.37 6.54
C ILE A 218 3.46 -16.59 5.62
N GLU A 219 2.34 -16.76 4.91
CA GLU A 219 2.19 -17.87 3.96
C GLU A 219 3.23 -17.82 2.83
N THR A 220 3.62 -16.61 2.42
CA THR A 220 4.68 -16.44 1.42
C THR A 220 6.05 -16.81 1.98
N LEU A 221 6.35 -16.40 3.22
CA LEU A 221 7.59 -16.81 3.91
C LEU A 221 7.70 -18.33 4.05
N LYS A 222 6.58 -19.03 4.32
CA LYS A 222 6.53 -20.50 4.35
C LYS A 222 6.85 -21.11 2.99
N LYS A 223 6.15 -20.68 1.93
CA LYS A 223 6.40 -21.17 0.57
C LYS A 223 7.85 -20.98 0.15
N LEU A 224 8.48 -19.92 0.61
CA LEU A 224 9.89 -19.67 0.38
C LEU A 224 10.80 -20.65 1.15
N GLU A 225 10.49 -20.96 2.41
CA GLU A 225 11.24 -21.93 3.21
C GLU A 225 11.11 -23.37 2.66
N GLU A 226 9.91 -23.69 2.16
CA GLU A 226 9.60 -24.93 1.43
C GLU A 226 10.25 -24.99 0.04
N GLY A 227 10.86 -23.88 -0.42
CA GLY A 227 11.51 -23.79 -1.74
C GLY A 227 10.55 -23.75 -2.92
N ILE A 228 9.26 -23.48 -2.69
CA ILE A 228 8.24 -23.29 -3.73
C ILE A 228 8.44 -21.97 -4.45
N VAL A 229 8.87 -20.95 -3.73
CA VAL A 229 9.19 -19.61 -4.26
C VAL A 229 10.70 -19.49 -4.43
N GLU A 230 11.14 -19.21 -5.65
CA GLU A 230 12.57 -19.09 -5.97
C GLU A 230 13.19 -17.79 -5.44
N ARG A 231 12.45 -16.67 -5.42
CA ARG A 231 12.97 -15.35 -5.02
C ARG A 231 11.94 -14.52 -4.25
N TYR A 232 12.41 -13.78 -3.24
CA TYR A 232 11.62 -12.83 -2.45
C TYR A 232 12.36 -11.50 -2.41
N VAL A 233 11.68 -10.44 -2.85
CA VAL A 233 12.27 -9.12 -2.99
C VAL A 233 11.38 -8.09 -2.30
N MET A 234 11.95 -7.30 -1.40
CA MET A 234 11.23 -6.20 -0.75
C MET A 234 11.14 -4.99 -1.68
N SER A 235 10.18 -4.10 -1.43
CA SER A 235 10.02 -2.84 -2.19
C SER A 235 11.31 -2.01 -2.22
N GLY A 236 11.97 -1.86 -1.08
CA GLY A 236 13.25 -1.15 -0.95
C GLY A 236 14.37 -1.80 -1.77
N ASP A 237 14.48 -3.13 -1.77
CA ASP A 237 15.49 -3.85 -2.54
C ASP A 237 15.23 -3.71 -4.04
N ALA A 238 13.97 -3.88 -4.46
CA ALA A 238 13.56 -3.68 -5.85
C ALA A 238 13.83 -2.23 -6.32
N LYS A 239 13.61 -1.24 -5.46
CA LYS A 239 13.97 0.15 -5.73
C LYS A 239 15.47 0.33 -5.92
N ILE A 240 16.29 -0.27 -5.06
CA ILE A 240 17.75 -0.25 -5.19
C ILE A 240 18.19 -0.92 -6.49
N TYR A 241 17.62 -2.07 -6.85
CA TYR A 241 17.89 -2.75 -8.11
C TYR A 241 17.56 -1.86 -9.32
N GLU A 242 16.40 -1.20 -9.33
CA GLU A 242 16.02 -0.26 -10.39
C GLU A 242 17.00 0.91 -10.49
N LEU A 243 17.30 1.56 -9.36
CA LEU A 243 18.20 2.72 -9.32
C LEU A 243 19.61 2.35 -9.78
N ASN A 244 20.13 1.21 -9.33
CA ASN A 244 21.46 0.73 -9.72
C ASN A 244 21.49 0.40 -11.21
N TYR A 245 20.54 -0.40 -11.70
CA TYR A 245 20.52 -0.80 -13.11
C TYR A 245 20.45 0.42 -14.04
N ILE A 246 19.48 1.32 -13.82
CA ILE A 246 19.31 2.50 -14.66
C ILE A 246 20.48 3.48 -14.49
N GLY A 247 20.95 3.69 -13.27
CA GLY A 247 22.08 4.58 -13.00
C GLY A 247 23.36 4.12 -13.71
N ARG A 248 23.66 2.83 -13.66
CA ARG A 248 24.85 2.23 -14.27
C ARG A 248 24.75 2.20 -15.79
N PHE A 249 23.58 1.88 -16.33
CA PHE A 249 23.32 2.00 -17.77
C PHE A 249 23.56 3.43 -18.26
N ASN A 250 23.04 4.44 -17.55
CA ASN A 250 23.22 5.84 -17.92
C ASN A 250 24.71 6.23 -17.90
N GLU A 251 25.45 5.84 -16.85
CA GLU A 251 26.90 6.12 -16.77
C GLU A 251 27.67 5.54 -17.97
N LYS A 252 27.34 4.30 -18.37
CA LYS A 252 27.94 3.65 -19.54
C LYS A 252 27.58 4.36 -20.84
N MET A 253 26.37 4.92 -20.96
CA MET A 253 25.96 5.73 -22.11
C MET A 253 26.76 7.03 -22.25
N TYR A 254 27.35 7.56 -21.16
CA TYR A 254 28.19 8.77 -21.21
C TYR A 254 29.70 8.47 -21.41
N SER A 255 30.07 7.21 -21.64
CA SER A 255 31.47 6.79 -21.88
C SER A 255 31.95 7.11 -23.30
N PHE A 256 31.93 8.38 -23.68
CA PHE A 256 32.28 8.83 -25.03
C PHE A 256 33.78 8.73 -25.37
N PRO A 257 34.14 8.61 -26.66
CA PRO A 257 33.24 8.44 -27.81
C PRO A 257 32.69 7.01 -27.91
N LEU A 258 31.42 6.87 -28.32
CA LEU A 258 30.80 5.56 -28.60
C LEU A 258 30.72 5.34 -30.10
N ASN A 259 31.17 4.18 -30.58
CA ASN A 259 31.01 3.77 -31.97
C ASN A 259 29.93 2.70 -32.06
N ILE A 260 28.85 2.99 -32.80
CA ILE A 260 27.66 2.15 -32.82
C ILE A 260 27.30 1.83 -34.27
N TYR A 261 27.24 0.55 -34.59
CA TYR A 261 26.85 0.05 -35.90
C TYR A 261 25.32 -0.10 -36.00
N ASP A 262 24.75 0.56 -37.01
CA ASP A 262 23.35 0.45 -37.40
C ASP A 262 23.15 -0.72 -38.36
N PRO A 263 22.45 -1.81 -37.96
CA PRO A 263 22.23 -2.96 -38.83
C PRO A 263 21.18 -2.72 -39.92
N ILE A 264 20.33 -1.70 -39.79
CA ILE A 264 19.29 -1.34 -40.78
C ILE A 264 19.93 -0.54 -41.91
N ASP A 265 20.67 0.53 -41.57
CA ASP A 265 21.33 1.40 -42.55
C ASP A 265 22.73 0.87 -42.97
N LYS A 266 23.27 -0.13 -42.26
CA LYS A 266 24.62 -0.72 -42.45
C LYS A 266 25.74 0.32 -42.36
N LYS A 267 25.67 1.19 -41.35
CA LYS A 267 26.62 2.30 -41.15
C LYS A 267 27.04 2.39 -39.70
N GLU A 268 28.24 2.90 -39.48
CA GLU A 268 28.74 3.21 -38.15
C GLU A 268 28.42 4.66 -37.78
N HIS A 269 28.07 4.87 -36.52
CA HIS A 269 27.72 6.15 -35.93
C HIS A 269 28.65 6.41 -34.75
N THR A 270 29.50 7.43 -34.86
CA THR A 270 30.26 7.93 -33.71
C THR A 270 29.43 8.93 -32.93
N VAL A 271 29.13 8.59 -31.69
CA VAL A 271 28.39 9.42 -30.74
C VAL A 271 29.39 10.06 -29.79
N ASN A 272 29.53 11.38 -29.89
CA ASN A 272 30.35 12.19 -28.98
C ASN A 272 29.50 12.90 -27.92
N SER A 273 28.19 12.97 -28.15
CA SER A 273 27.17 13.47 -27.23
C SER A 273 25.81 12.93 -27.67
N TRP A 274 24.86 12.86 -26.73
CA TRP A 274 23.50 12.42 -27.04
C TRP A 274 22.63 13.56 -27.55
N ASN A 275 22.02 13.37 -28.72
CA ASN A 275 21.06 14.30 -29.28
C ASN A 275 19.75 14.32 -28.48
N LYS A 276 19.33 13.15 -28.01
CA LYS A 276 18.07 12.97 -27.31
C LYS A 276 18.17 11.85 -26.28
N HIS A 277 17.88 12.22 -25.04
CA HIS A 277 17.74 11.34 -23.89
C HIS A 277 16.36 11.59 -23.26
N GLU A 278 15.59 10.53 -23.06
CA GLU A 278 14.29 10.58 -22.41
C GLU A 278 14.27 9.61 -21.23
N LYS A 279 13.68 10.04 -20.12
CA LYS A 279 13.46 9.21 -18.93
C LYS A 279 11.97 9.15 -18.63
N PHE A 280 11.44 7.96 -18.40
CA PHE A 280 10.04 7.71 -18.09
C PHE A 280 9.91 6.94 -16.79
N THR A 281 8.83 7.19 -16.05
CA THR A 281 8.45 6.46 -14.84
C THR A 281 6.94 6.26 -14.84
N GLN A 282 6.47 5.29 -14.06
CA GLN A 282 5.05 5.02 -13.78
C GLN A 282 4.59 5.72 -12.49
N GLU A 283 5.37 6.67 -11.99
CA GLU A 283 5.18 7.31 -10.70
C GLU A 283 3.77 7.90 -10.49
N MET A 284 3.27 8.66 -11.46
CA MET A 284 1.94 9.25 -11.38
C MET A 284 0.82 8.20 -11.47
N GLU A 285 1.02 7.14 -12.25
CA GLU A 285 0.06 6.02 -12.34
C GLU A 285 -0.05 5.30 -10.98
N ILE A 286 1.10 5.02 -10.35
CA ILE A 286 1.18 4.38 -9.04
C ILE A 286 0.54 5.28 -7.98
N TYR A 287 0.89 6.58 -7.95
CA TYR A 287 0.33 7.53 -6.99
C TYR A 287 -1.19 7.65 -7.13
N GLU A 288 -1.72 7.84 -8.33
CA GLU A 288 -3.17 7.97 -8.51
C GLU A 288 -3.95 6.73 -8.05
N LYS A 289 -3.37 5.54 -8.23
CA LYS A 289 -3.97 4.28 -7.78
C LYS A 289 -3.89 4.10 -6.26
N PHE A 290 -2.83 4.58 -5.61
CA PHE A 290 -2.52 4.30 -4.20
C PHE A 290 -2.56 5.51 -3.27
N LYS A 291 -2.97 6.70 -3.72
CA LYS A 291 -3.02 7.95 -2.94
C LYS A 291 -3.85 7.90 -1.65
N THR A 292 -4.76 6.94 -1.52
CA THR A 292 -5.55 6.73 -0.30
C THR A 292 -4.82 5.90 0.76
N LYS A 293 -3.78 5.17 0.37
CA LYS A 293 -3.01 4.25 1.22
C LYS A 293 -1.60 4.74 1.51
N MET A 294 -0.96 5.42 0.56
CA MET A 294 0.43 5.83 0.64
C MET A 294 0.57 7.31 0.30
N SER A 295 1.50 7.99 0.97
CA SER A 295 1.87 9.34 0.59
C SER A 295 2.70 9.35 -0.70
N TYR A 296 2.69 10.47 -1.42
CA TYR A 296 3.53 10.64 -2.61
C TYR A 296 5.03 10.42 -2.30
N ASN A 297 5.51 10.97 -1.18
CA ASN A 297 6.91 10.81 -0.76
C ASN A 297 7.27 9.35 -0.47
N GLU A 298 6.35 8.59 0.09
CA GLU A 298 6.56 7.17 0.38
C GLU A 298 6.70 6.37 -0.92
N ILE A 299 5.81 6.59 -1.89
CA ILE A 299 5.88 5.96 -3.22
C ILE A 299 7.20 6.32 -3.90
N PHE A 300 7.54 7.60 -3.95
CA PHE A 300 8.74 8.06 -4.64
C PHE A 300 10.03 7.43 -4.09
N ASN A 301 10.13 7.30 -2.76
CA ASN A 301 11.34 6.85 -2.09
C ASN A 301 11.44 5.33 -1.94
N THR A 302 10.32 4.61 -1.83
CA THR A 302 10.33 3.18 -1.45
C THR A 302 9.87 2.24 -2.56
N ILE A 303 9.10 2.73 -3.54
CA ILE A 303 8.52 1.90 -4.59
C ILE A 303 9.37 2.00 -5.87
N PRO A 304 9.71 0.86 -6.53
CA PRO A 304 10.32 0.88 -7.85
C PRO A 304 9.32 1.42 -8.88
N LEU A 305 9.71 2.45 -9.63
CA LEU A 305 8.78 3.27 -10.43
C LEU A 305 8.65 2.79 -11.88
N GLY A 306 9.23 1.64 -12.25
CA GLY A 306 9.21 1.18 -13.64
C GLY A 306 10.05 2.08 -14.53
N THR A 307 11.19 2.54 -14.00
CA THR A 307 12.01 3.54 -14.67
C THR A 307 12.53 3.02 -16.03
N THR A 308 12.36 3.84 -17.06
CA THR A 308 12.90 3.59 -18.41
C THR A 308 13.81 4.74 -18.83
N SER A 309 14.99 4.43 -19.37
CA SER A 309 15.96 5.39 -19.90
C SER A 309 16.21 5.11 -21.38
N VAL A 310 16.00 6.11 -22.24
CA VAL A 310 16.02 5.95 -23.70
C VAL A 310 17.00 6.93 -24.32
N TYR A 311 18.01 6.41 -25.02
CA TYR A 311 18.97 7.18 -25.79
C TYR A 311 18.71 6.98 -27.29
N LYS A 312 18.70 8.08 -28.05
CA LYS A 312 18.39 8.05 -29.49
C LYS A 312 19.52 8.65 -30.29
N ILE A 313 19.94 7.91 -31.32
CA ILE A 313 20.77 8.44 -32.40
C ILE A 313 19.83 8.93 -33.49
N THR A 314 19.91 10.22 -33.78
CA THR A 314 19.09 10.87 -34.80
C THR A 314 19.96 11.50 -35.88
N LYS A 315 19.47 11.50 -37.12
CA LYS A 315 20.11 12.21 -38.24
C LYS A 315 19.09 13.07 -38.97
N LYS A 316 19.47 14.31 -39.26
CA LYS A 316 18.70 15.16 -40.18
C LYS A 316 18.91 14.70 -41.61
N LYS A 317 17.86 14.79 -42.43
CA LYS A 317 17.92 14.46 -43.87
C LYS A 317 18.93 15.35 -44.62
N PHE A 318 19.06 16.62 -44.23
CA PHE A 318 20.11 17.53 -44.71
C PHE A 318 20.78 18.25 -43.53
N VAL A 319 22.07 18.59 -43.68
CA VAL A 319 22.93 19.13 -42.60
C VAL A 319 22.36 20.41 -41.95
N PHE A 320 21.66 21.25 -42.73
CA PHE A 320 21.11 22.53 -42.26
C PHE A 320 19.58 22.61 -42.23
N PHE A 321 18.85 21.61 -42.73
CA PHE A 321 17.39 21.62 -42.80
C PHE A 321 16.79 20.22 -42.99
N GLY A 322 15.52 20.05 -42.66
CA GLY A 322 14.78 18.79 -42.82
C GLY A 322 14.54 18.04 -41.51
N GLU A 323 13.58 17.13 -41.58
CA GLU A 323 13.13 16.34 -40.43
C GLU A 323 14.26 15.47 -39.86
N GLU A 324 14.34 15.49 -38.54
CA GLU A 324 15.22 14.64 -37.77
C GLU A 324 14.62 13.23 -37.71
N LYS A 325 15.36 12.23 -38.20
CA LYS A 325 14.94 10.84 -38.20
C LYS A 325 15.76 10.03 -37.20
N THR A 326 15.07 9.27 -36.36
CA THR A 326 15.68 8.26 -35.48
C THR A 326 16.32 7.16 -36.33
N LYS A 327 17.51 6.73 -35.92
CA LYS A 327 18.30 5.67 -36.56
C LYS A 327 18.51 4.48 -35.65
N ILE A 328 18.92 4.77 -34.41
CA ILE A 328 19.08 3.76 -33.37
C ILE A 328 18.44 4.26 -32.08
N VAL A 329 17.79 3.35 -31.37
CA VAL A 329 17.29 3.54 -30.00
C VAL A 329 17.97 2.53 -29.10
N ILE A 330 18.52 2.99 -27.98
CA ILE A 330 19.09 2.16 -26.92
C ILE A 330 18.27 2.44 -25.66
N GLU A 331 17.58 1.43 -25.17
CA GLU A 331 16.61 1.54 -24.08
C GLU A 331 17.00 0.60 -22.93
N ALA A 332 17.06 1.13 -21.71
CA ALA A 332 17.05 0.33 -20.49
C ALA A 332 15.72 0.51 -19.79
N ALA A 333 15.05 -0.58 -19.47
CA ALA A 333 13.75 -0.57 -18.80
C ALA A 333 13.75 -1.51 -17.59
N THR A 334 12.92 -1.22 -16.60
CA THR A 334 12.67 -2.11 -15.47
C THR A 334 11.22 -2.58 -15.48
N LEU A 335 11.03 -3.90 -15.34
CA LEU A 335 9.72 -4.54 -15.26
C LEU A 335 9.46 -4.95 -13.82
N ASN A 336 8.59 -4.21 -13.15
CA ASN A 336 8.31 -4.34 -11.72
C ASN A 336 6.80 -4.59 -11.49
N HIS A 337 6.47 -5.48 -10.55
CA HIS A 337 5.09 -5.66 -10.07
C HIS A 337 4.77 -4.67 -8.95
N TRP A 338 4.77 -3.36 -9.24
CA TRP A 338 4.54 -2.29 -8.26
C TRP A 338 3.26 -2.42 -7.44
N ASN A 339 2.23 -3.09 -7.97
CA ASN A 339 1.02 -3.42 -7.20
C ASN A 339 1.33 -4.26 -5.96
N ASN A 340 2.19 -5.27 -6.08
CA ASN A 340 2.55 -6.15 -4.96
C ASN A 340 3.35 -5.35 -3.92
N TYR A 341 4.31 -4.53 -4.38
CA TYR A 341 5.07 -3.66 -3.49
C TYR A 341 4.20 -2.65 -2.73
N CYS A 342 3.18 -2.07 -3.37
CA CYS A 342 2.26 -1.13 -2.71
C CYS A 342 1.24 -1.81 -1.77
N GLU A 343 0.78 -3.02 -2.09
CA GLU A 343 -0.25 -3.69 -1.28
C GLU A 343 0.32 -4.46 -0.10
N ILE A 344 1.38 -5.25 -0.34
CA ILE A 344 1.94 -6.20 0.63
C ILE A 344 3.41 -5.92 0.99
N GLY A 345 4.09 -5.03 0.27
CA GLY A 345 5.45 -4.55 0.62
C GLY A 345 6.60 -5.33 -0.02
N PHE A 346 6.29 -6.42 -0.74
CA PHE A 346 7.28 -7.30 -1.36
C PHE A 346 6.69 -7.96 -2.61
N ASP A 347 7.52 -8.67 -3.35
CA ASP A 347 7.11 -9.51 -4.46
C ASP A 347 7.94 -10.80 -4.55
N THR A 348 7.31 -11.84 -5.07
CA THR A 348 7.89 -13.17 -5.25
C THR A 348 7.69 -13.73 -6.65
N ASN A 349 6.94 -13.02 -7.49
CA ASN A 349 6.55 -13.55 -8.79
C ASN A 349 7.60 -13.17 -9.83
N PRO A 350 8.25 -14.13 -10.50
CA PRO A 350 9.14 -13.82 -11.60
C PRO A 350 8.34 -13.29 -12.79
N ALA A 351 8.95 -12.39 -13.56
CA ALA A 351 8.30 -11.78 -14.72
C ALA A 351 7.89 -12.83 -15.76
N THR A 352 6.67 -12.68 -16.28
CA THR A 352 6.02 -13.63 -17.18
C THR A 352 6.21 -13.26 -18.65
N LEU A 353 5.98 -14.24 -19.53
CA LEU A 353 6.04 -14.01 -20.98
C LEU A 353 4.99 -12.99 -21.44
N SER A 354 3.80 -12.97 -20.83
CA SER A 354 2.77 -12.01 -21.16
C SER A 354 3.26 -10.58 -20.91
N GLU A 355 3.86 -10.33 -19.75
CA GLU A 355 4.36 -9.01 -19.38
C GLU A 355 5.51 -8.57 -20.29
N LEU A 356 6.46 -9.49 -20.57
CA LEU A 356 7.53 -9.22 -21.53
C LEU A 356 6.96 -8.84 -22.92
N THR A 357 6.02 -9.63 -23.45
CA THR A 357 5.44 -9.34 -24.76
C THR A 357 4.68 -8.02 -24.80
N SER A 358 3.94 -7.66 -23.73
CA SER A 358 3.28 -6.35 -23.62
C SER A 358 4.27 -5.18 -23.70
N VAL A 359 5.44 -5.31 -23.07
CA VAL A 359 6.51 -4.30 -23.19
C VAL A 359 7.01 -4.23 -24.64
N LEU A 360 7.30 -5.37 -25.26
CA LEU A 360 7.92 -5.44 -26.59
C LEU A 360 7.04 -4.97 -27.74
N MET A 361 5.74 -5.30 -27.75
CA MET A 361 4.85 -5.02 -28.89
C MET A 361 4.89 -3.54 -29.32
N SER A 362 4.76 -2.62 -28.35
CA SER A 362 4.84 -1.19 -28.63
C SER A 362 6.20 -0.71 -29.15
N ARG A 363 7.31 -1.41 -28.83
CA ARG A 363 8.64 -1.10 -29.37
C ARG A 363 8.76 -1.59 -30.79
N ILE A 364 8.28 -2.80 -31.08
CA ILE A 364 8.28 -3.42 -32.41
C ILE A 364 7.52 -2.52 -33.40
N ASP A 365 6.27 -2.19 -33.08
CA ASP A 365 5.42 -1.37 -33.96
C ASP A 365 6.06 0.00 -34.28
N ARG A 366 6.63 0.65 -33.25
CA ARG A 366 7.30 1.95 -33.42
C ARG A 366 8.60 1.84 -34.21
N ALA A 367 9.39 0.79 -34.00
CA ALA A 367 10.68 0.59 -34.68
C ALA A 367 10.49 0.22 -36.15
N GLU A 368 9.48 -0.60 -36.46
CA GLU A 368 9.09 -0.94 -37.82
C GLU A 368 8.56 0.30 -38.56
N LEU A 369 7.58 1.01 -37.97
CA LEU A 369 7.00 2.22 -38.59
C LEU A 369 8.07 3.32 -38.79
N GLY A 370 8.96 3.49 -37.81
CA GLY A 370 10.04 4.46 -37.86
C GLY A 370 11.25 4.04 -38.69
N ASN A 371 11.32 2.76 -39.10
CA ASN A 371 12.44 2.12 -39.77
C ASN A 371 13.79 2.44 -39.10
N TYR A 372 13.89 2.09 -37.81
CA TYR A 372 15.10 2.25 -37.00
C TYR A 372 15.42 0.97 -36.23
N PHE A 373 16.67 0.82 -35.79
CA PHE A 373 17.06 -0.30 -34.93
C PHE A 373 16.83 0.05 -33.46
N HIS A 374 16.16 -0.82 -32.73
CA HIS A 374 15.86 -0.68 -31.31
C HIS A 374 16.55 -1.80 -30.55
N VAL A 375 17.41 -1.46 -29.60
CA VAL A 375 17.95 -2.42 -28.64
C VAL A 375 17.45 -2.10 -27.25
N ILE A 376 16.93 -3.12 -26.56
CA ILE A 376 16.36 -2.96 -25.21
C ILE A 376 16.96 -3.96 -24.23
N GLY A 377 17.39 -3.46 -23.08
CA GLY A 377 17.72 -4.26 -21.90
C GLY A 377 16.63 -4.10 -20.84
N ILE A 378 16.00 -5.21 -20.46
CA ILE A 378 14.93 -5.21 -19.47
C ILE A 378 15.42 -5.90 -18.20
N SER A 379 15.35 -5.22 -17.06
CA SER A 379 15.67 -5.79 -15.74
C SER A 379 14.38 -6.11 -14.97
N SER A 380 14.35 -7.21 -14.23
CA SER A 380 13.26 -7.54 -13.31
C SER A 380 13.81 -7.91 -11.93
N PRO A 381 13.38 -7.23 -10.83
CA PRO A 381 13.85 -7.51 -9.47
C PRO A 381 13.69 -8.98 -9.06
N THR A 382 12.55 -9.57 -9.39
CA THR A 382 12.20 -10.96 -9.04
C THR A 382 12.70 -11.99 -10.06
N GLY A 383 13.44 -11.55 -11.09
CA GLY A 383 13.96 -12.41 -12.15
C GLY A 383 12.89 -12.81 -13.17
N TRP A 384 13.16 -13.89 -13.89
CA TRP A 384 12.41 -14.28 -15.08
C TRP A 384 11.86 -15.70 -14.96
N SER A 385 10.62 -15.89 -15.39
CA SER A 385 10.05 -17.23 -15.45
C SER A 385 10.79 -18.10 -16.48
N LYS A 386 10.82 -19.41 -16.27
CA LYS A 386 11.48 -20.37 -17.18
C LYS A 386 11.03 -20.21 -18.64
N LYS A 387 9.73 -19.98 -18.86
CA LYS A 387 9.16 -19.72 -20.20
C LYS A 387 9.73 -18.47 -20.86
N VAL A 388 10.05 -17.43 -20.09
CA VAL A 388 10.69 -16.22 -20.62
C VAL A 388 12.13 -16.51 -21.01
N LEU A 389 12.88 -17.23 -20.18
CA LEU A 389 14.25 -17.62 -20.50
C LEU A 389 14.30 -18.49 -21.75
N GLU A 390 13.43 -19.49 -21.87
CA GLU A 390 13.29 -20.32 -23.08
C GLU A 390 12.92 -19.50 -24.33
N TYR A 391 12.19 -18.40 -24.17
CA TYR A 391 11.80 -17.53 -25.28
C TYR A 391 12.96 -16.63 -25.78
N VAL A 392 13.98 -16.41 -24.96
CA VAL A 392 15.05 -15.44 -25.24
C VAL A 392 16.41 -16.11 -25.40
N GLU A 393 16.67 -17.21 -24.71
CA GLU A 393 17.93 -17.97 -24.74
C GLU A 393 17.65 -19.48 -24.84
N SER A 394 17.17 -19.92 -26.00
CA SER A 394 17.00 -21.34 -26.34
C SER A 394 17.96 -21.77 -27.45
N ASP A 395 18.40 -23.03 -27.40
CA ASP A 395 19.13 -23.65 -28.50
C ASP A 395 18.21 -24.00 -29.69
N GLU A 396 16.90 -24.05 -29.46
CA GLU A 396 15.90 -24.33 -30.49
C GLU A 396 15.45 -23.03 -31.20
N PHE A 397 15.82 -22.89 -32.47
CA PHE A 397 15.61 -21.65 -33.24
C PHE A 397 14.17 -21.10 -33.25
N HIS A 398 13.16 -21.98 -33.16
CA HIS A 398 11.75 -21.60 -33.23
C HIS A 398 11.18 -21.09 -31.89
N LYS A 399 11.93 -21.25 -30.79
CA LYS A 399 11.56 -20.74 -29.47
C LYS A 399 12.12 -19.33 -29.22
N ASN A 400 13.18 -18.95 -29.93
CA ASN A 400 13.84 -17.67 -29.74
C ASN A 400 13.09 -16.50 -30.37
N PHE A 401 12.96 -15.41 -29.60
CA PHE A 401 12.60 -14.11 -30.14
C PHE A 401 13.58 -13.67 -31.22
N THR A 402 13.04 -13.32 -32.39
CA THR A 402 13.80 -12.75 -33.50
C THR A 402 12.94 -11.69 -34.18
N ASP A 403 13.42 -10.46 -34.18
CA ASP A 403 12.81 -9.37 -34.95
C ASP A 403 13.86 -8.59 -35.74
N ARG A 404 13.46 -8.02 -36.88
CA ARG A 404 14.35 -7.26 -37.76
C ARG A 404 14.78 -5.93 -37.14
N HIS A 405 13.88 -5.27 -36.43
CA HIS A 405 14.06 -3.92 -35.90
C HIS A 405 14.36 -3.92 -34.41
N VAL A 406 14.02 -4.98 -33.67
CA VAL A 406 14.20 -5.07 -32.22
C VAL A 406 15.15 -6.20 -31.82
N SER A 407 16.12 -5.88 -30.98
CA SER A 407 16.94 -6.85 -30.23
C SER A 407 16.73 -6.65 -28.74
N ILE A 408 16.68 -7.75 -27.99
CA ILE A 408 16.37 -7.71 -26.55
C ILE A 408 17.43 -8.47 -25.76
N CYS A 409 17.66 -8.01 -24.54
CA CYS A 409 18.32 -8.78 -23.50
C CYS A 409 17.58 -8.60 -22.17
N LEU A 410 17.62 -9.65 -21.36
CA LEU A 410 17.03 -9.67 -20.03
C LEU A 410 18.15 -9.63 -19.01
N ILE A 411 17.96 -8.85 -17.97
CA ILE A 411 18.96 -8.61 -16.94
C ILE A 411 18.40 -9.12 -15.62
N ASP A 412 19.23 -9.89 -14.91
CA ASP A 412 18.99 -10.20 -13.51
C ASP A 412 19.81 -9.22 -12.65
N PRO A 413 19.17 -8.30 -11.92
CA PRO A 413 19.88 -7.31 -11.12
C PRO A 413 20.54 -7.91 -9.87
N GLU A 414 20.11 -9.09 -9.41
CA GLU A 414 20.68 -9.76 -8.23
C GLU A 414 21.95 -10.53 -8.61
N THR A 415 21.89 -11.36 -9.65
CA THR A 415 23.04 -12.18 -10.08
C THR A 415 23.99 -11.44 -11.03
N GLY A 416 23.51 -10.41 -11.70
CA GLY A 416 24.25 -9.70 -12.74
C GLY A 416 24.24 -10.41 -14.11
N GLU A 417 23.49 -11.50 -14.24
CA GLU A 417 23.38 -12.28 -15.47
C GLU A 417 22.59 -11.53 -16.56
N ILE A 418 22.96 -11.81 -17.81
CA ILE A 418 22.24 -11.31 -18.99
C ILE A 418 21.84 -12.49 -19.85
N PHE A 419 20.55 -12.57 -20.18
CA PHE A 419 19.97 -13.58 -21.05
C PHE A 419 19.59 -12.95 -22.39
N TYR A 420 20.11 -13.49 -23.48
CA TYR A 420 19.79 -13.04 -24.84
C TYR A 420 20.02 -14.14 -25.87
N ASN A 421 19.43 -13.97 -27.05
CA ASN A 421 19.61 -14.91 -28.15
C ASN A 421 21.03 -14.78 -28.70
N ARG A 422 21.89 -15.76 -28.42
CA ARG A 422 23.30 -15.78 -28.84
C ARG A 422 23.50 -15.78 -30.37
N THR A 423 22.46 -16.11 -31.14
CA THR A 423 22.50 -16.01 -32.61
C THR A 423 22.32 -14.58 -33.12
N ASP A 424 21.80 -13.67 -32.30
CA ASP A 424 21.65 -12.26 -32.64
C ASP A 424 22.96 -11.49 -32.45
N LYS A 425 23.81 -11.55 -33.48
CA LYS A 425 25.10 -10.84 -33.51
C LYS A 425 24.98 -9.31 -33.41
N ARG A 426 23.79 -8.73 -33.63
CA ARG A 426 23.59 -7.27 -33.55
C ARG A 426 23.67 -6.77 -32.11
N LEU A 427 23.33 -7.62 -31.15
CA LEU A 427 23.32 -7.29 -29.72
C LEU A 427 24.73 -7.23 -29.11
N ALA A 428 25.71 -7.94 -29.70
CA ALA A 428 27.05 -8.09 -29.12
C ALA A 428 27.76 -6.76 -28.78
N GLN A 429 27.55 -5.72 -29.59
CA GLN A 429 28.12 -4.38 -29.32
C GLN A 429 27.44 -3.63 -28.17
N PHE A 430 26.22 -4.03 -27.79
CA PHE A 430 25.41 -3.35 -26.76
C PHE A 430 25.43 -4.07 -25.41
N GLU A 431 25.85 -5.34 -25.38
CA GLU A 431 25.85 -6.17 -24.16
C GLU A 431 26.52 -5.46 -22.97
N GLU A 432 27.67 -4.81 -23.21
CA GLU A 432 28.42 -4.13 -22.16
C GLU A 432 27.63 -3.00 -21.49
N PHE A 433 26.75 -2.33 -22.23
CA PHE A 433 25.91 -1.25 -21.70
C PHE A 433 24.87 -1.76 -20.70
N PHE A 434 24.38 -2.99 -20.88
CA PHE A 434 23.32 -3.58 -20.07
C PHE A 434 23.86 -4.37 -18.87
N LYS A 435 25.15 -4.68 -18.82
CA LYS A 435 25.77 -5.35 -17.65
C LYS A 435 25.58 -4.52 -16.39
N PRO A 436 25.10 -5.12 -15.28
CA PRO A 436 25.03 -4.41 -14.01
C PRO A 436 26.42 -4.03 -13.48
N GLU A 437 27.44 -4.84 -13.67
CA GLU A 437 28.78 -4.52 -13.15
C GLU A 437 29.61 -3.68 -14.13
N PHE A 438 30.48 -2.83 -13.58
CA PHE A 438 31.55 -2.18 -14.34
C PHE A 438 32.80 -3.08 -14.40
N ASP A 439 33.56 -2.96 -15.49
CA ASP A 439 34.86 -3.62 -15.64
C ASP A 439 35.83 -3.28 -14.49
N SER A 440 35.79 -2.05 -13.95
CA SER A 440 36.62 -1.64 -12.81
C SER A 440 36.29 -2.41 -11.53
N GLU A 441 35.01 -2.66 -11.26
CA GLU A 441 34.57 -3.43 -10.10
C GLU A 441 34.99 -4.90 -10.23
N LYS A 442 34.85 -5.46 -11.44
CA LYS A 442 35.34 -6.82 -11.74
C LYS A 442 36.84 -6.93 -11.55
N VAL A 443 37.59 -5.92 -12.00
CA VAL A 443 39.05 -5.85 -11.80
C VAL A 443 39.38 -5.84 -10.30
N GLU A 444 38.72 -5.02 -9.48
CA GLU A 444 38.96 -5.01 -8.03
C GLU A 444 38.60 -6.33 -7.33
N LYS A 445 37.51 -6.98 -7.72
CA LYS A 445 37.17 -8.33 -7.23
C LYS A 445 38.23 -9.35 -7.66
N CYS A 446 38.65 -9.31 -8.92
CA CYS A 446 39.68 -10.19 -9.47
C CYS A 446 41.04 -9.97 -8.78
N LYS A 447 41.38 -8.73 -8.41
CA LYS A 447 42.59 -8.42 -7.63
C LYS A 447 42.59 -9.12 -6.27
N LYS A 448 41.44 -9.18 -5.59
CA LYS A 448 41.31 -9.91 -4.31
C LYS A 448 41.52 -11.41 -4.51
N VAL A 449 40.87 -12.01 -5.51
CA VAL A 449 41.04 -13.44 -5.83
C VAL A 449 42.50 -13.77 -6.18
N ILE A 450 43.15 -12.96 -7.00
CA ILE A 450 44.58 -13.14 -7.32
C ILE A 450 45.43 -13.03 -6.04
N LYS A 451 45.17 -12.05 -5.16
CA LYS A 451 45.91 -11.92 -3.89
C LYS A 451 45.72 -13.15 -2.99
N GLU A 452 44.51 -13.69 -2.92
CA GLU A 452 44.18 -14.90 -2.15
C GLU A 452 44.87 -16.13 -2.70
N ASP A 453 44.80 -16.37 -4.02
CA ASP A 453 45.50 -17.49 -4.64
C ASP A 453 47.02 -17.37 -4.48
N LEU A 454 47.57 -16.14 -4.50
CA LEU A 454 48.99 -15.87 -4.24
C LEU A 454 49.44 -16.07 -2.78
N ILE A 455 48.53 -16.34 -1.85
CA ILE A 455 48.88 -16.77 -0.49
C ILE A 455 49.34 -18.22 -0.51
N ILE A 456 48.70 -19.03 -1.35
CA ILE A 456 48.91 -20.48 -1.44
C ILE A 456 49.98 -20.78 -2.50
N ASP A 457 49.86 -20.16 -3.67
CA ASP A 457 50.73 -20.37 -4.82
C ASP A 457 51.64 -19.16 -5.03
N GLU A 458 52.94 -19.34 -5.29
CA GLU A 458 53.83 -18.19 -5.58
C GLU A 458 53.56 -17.54 -6.94
N PHE A 459 52.77 -18.21 -7.79
CA PHE A 459 52.53 -17.86 -9.18
C PHE A 459 51.15 -18.33 -9.63
N VAL A 460 50.44 -17.48 -10.37
CA VAL A 460 49.14 -17.80 -10.98
C VAL A 460 49.09 -17.32 -12.43
N THR A 461 48.36 -18.03 -13.29
CA THR A 461 48.25 -17.67 -14.71
C THR A 461 46.91 -17.00 -15.05
N VAL A 462 46.89 -16.25 -16.15
CA VAL A 462 45.67 -15.63 -16.67
C VAL A 462 44.60 -16.69 -16.99
N ASN A 463 45.00 -17.83 -17.56
CA ASN A 463 44.07 -18.89 -17.94
C ASN A 463 43.49 -19.58 -16.71
N GLU A 464 44.32 -19.96 -15.74
CA GLU A 464 43.85 -20.62 -14.50
C GLU A 464 42.85 -19.74 -13.75
N ILE A 465 43.16 -18.45 -13.56
CA ILE A 465 42.25 -17.55 -12.83
C ILE A 465 40.94 -17.36 -13.60
N ALA A 466 40.99 -17.20 -14.92
CA ALA A 466 39.80 -17.03 -15.76
C ALA A 466 38.93 -18.28 -15.79
N GLU A 467 39.52 -19.48 -15.86
CA GLU A 467 38.80 -20.75 -15.89
C GLU A 467 38.21 -21.09 -14.51
N LYS A 468 39.00 -20.94 -13.44
CA LYS A 468 38.57 -21.21 -12.06
C LYS A 468 37.47 -20.26 -11.57
N ASN A 469 37.36 -19.07 -12.17
CA ASN A 469 36.39 -18.04 -11.79
C ASN A 469 35.50 -17.63 -12.97
N ALA A 470 35.20 -18.57 -13.88
CA ALA A 470 34.31 -18.32 -15.00
C ALA A 470 32.89 -17.91 -14.55
N ASP A 471 32.43 -18.47 -13.42
CA ASP A 471 31.19 -18.13 -12.71
C ASP A 471 31.14 -16.66 -12.25
N LYS A 472 32.29 -16.05 -11.96
CA LYS A 472 32.41 -14.64 -11.57
C LYS A 472 32.59 -13.70 -12.78
N ASN A 473 32.43 -14.22 -14.00
CA ASN A 473 32.59 -13.48 -15.24
C ASN A 473 33.97 -12.79 -15.40
N PHE A 474 35.04 -13.43 -14.90
CA PHE A 474 36.42 -12.96 -15.09
C PHE A 474 36.98 -13.46 -16.42
N ASP A 475 36.77 -12.68 -17.48
CA ASP A 475 37.42 -12.95 -18.75
C ASP A 475 38.94 -12.67 -18.70
N LYS A 476 39.67 -13.17 -19.69
CA LYS A 476 41.14 -13.00 -19.77
C LYS A 476 41.58 -11.53 -19.79
N ARG A 477 40.75 -10.61 -20.30
CA ARG A 477 41.03 -9.17 -20.35
C ARG A 477 40.92 -8.56 -18.94
N ILE A 478 39.89 -8.91 -18.18
CA ILE A 478 39.73 -8.51 -16.77
C ILE A 478 40.91 -9.02 -15.93
N VAL A 479 41.23 -10.31 -16.03
CA VAL A 479 42.34 -10.92 -15.26
C VAL A 479 43.67 -10.24 -15.60
N LYS A 480 43.94 -10.01 -16.89
CA LYS A 480 45.17 -9.33 -17.32
C LYS A 480 45.23 -7.89 -16.80
N LYS A 481 44.11 -7.15 -16.82
CA LYS A 481 44.04 -5.78 -16.29
C LYS A 481 44.26 -5.76 -14.77
N ALA A 482 43.64 -6.68 -14.03
CA ALA A 482 43.86 -6.86 -12.60
C ALA A 482 45.33 -7.13 -12.26
N MET A 483 45.97 -8.05 -12.98
CA MET A 483 47.41 -8.31 -12.83
C MET A 483 48.24 -7.04 -13.07
N TYR A 484 47.95 -6.24 -14.11
CA TYR A 484 48.72 -5.02 -14.39
C TYR A 484 48.56 -3.97 -13.29
N GLU A 485 47.37 -3.87 -12.69
CA GLU A 485 47.14 -2.97 -11.57
C GLU A 485 47.86 -3.44 -10.31
N LEU A 486 47.89 -4.75 -10.03
CA LEU A 486 48.67 -5.32 -8.92
C LEU A 486 50.18 -5.13 -9.07
N GLU A 487 50.68 -5.19 -10.31
CA GLU A 487 52.08 -4.89 -10.61
C GLU A 487 52.39 -3.41 -10.31
N LYS A 488 51.50 -2.49 -10.71
CA LYS A 488 51.62 -1.06 -10.38
C LYS A 488 51.53 -0.78 -8.87
N GLU A 489 50.72 -1.56 -8.15
CA GLU A 489 50.65 -1.53 -6.68
C GLU A 489 51.87 -2.15 -5.99
N GLY A 490 52.78 -2.77 -6.74
CA GLY A 490 54.01 -3.38 -6.22
C GLY A 490 53.81 -4.76 -5.58
N VAL A 491 52.66 -5.40 -5.77
CA VAL A 491 52.31 -6.71 -5.17
C VAL A 491 53.09 -7.87 -5.82
N GLY A 492 53.46 -7.73 -7.09
CA GLY A 492 54.10 -8.77 -7.88
C GLY A 492 54.55 -8.28 -9.25
N ASN A 493 54.94 -9.20 -10.11
CA ASN A 493 55.37 -8.90 -11.48
C ASN A 493 54.67 -9.83 -12.47
N ILE A 494 54.29 -9.28 -13.62
CA ILE A 494 53.76 -10.06 -14.73
C ILE A 494 54.92 -10.61 -15.56
N LYS A 495 54.84 -11.90 -15.89
CA LYS A 495 55.77 -12.53 -16.83
C LYS A 495 55.01 -13.42 -17.81
N PHE A 496 55.48 -13.42 -19.04
CA PHE A 496 55.08 -14.43 -20.01
C PHE A 496 56.00 -15.64 -19.86
N VAL A 497 55.42 -16.81 -19.71
CA VAL A 497 56.14 -18.09 -19.62
C VAL A 497 55.75 -18.94 -20.83
N GLU A 498 56.74 -19.36 -21.60
CA GLU A 498 56.54 -20.18 -22.79
C GLU A 498 55.87 -21.52 -22.43
N GLY A 499 54.83 -21.90 -23.18
CA GLY A 499 54.01 -23.10 -22.91
C GLY A 499 52.89 -22.92 -21.87
N VAL A 500 52.91 -21.84 -21.07
CA VAL A 500 51.93 -21.61 -19.99
C VAL A 500 51.11 -20.31 -20.20
N GLY A 501 51.72 -19.27 -20.79
CA GLY A 501 51.08 -17.99 -21.08
C GLY A 501 51.48 -16.88 -20.10
N PHE A 502 50.65 -15.83 -20.02
CA PHE A 502 50.87 -14.74 -19.05
C PHE A 502 50.52 -15.22 -17.64
N GLY A 503 51.42 -14.98 -16.69
CA GLY A 503 51.16 -15.19 -15.28
C GLY A 503 51.76 -14.11 -14.40
N PHE A 504 51.35 -14.11 -13.14
CA PHE A 504 51.67 -13.12 -12.14
C PHE A 504 52.41 -13.81 -11.00
N LYS A 505 53.62 -13.35 -10.72
CA LYS A 505 54.44 -13.86 -9.62
C LYS A 505 54.45 -12.88 -8.47
N LYS A 506 54.19 -13.35 -7.25
CA LYS A 506 54.31 -12.55 -6.03
C LYS A 506 55.72 -11.98 -5.89
N LYS A 507 55.81 -10.72 -5.43
CA LYS A 507 57.10 -10.11 -5.10
C LYS A 507 57.58 -10.70 -3.76
N GLY A 508 58.78 -11.26 -3.77
CA GLY A 508 59.42 -11.85 -2.58
C GLY A 508 59.74 -10.82 -1.51
#